data_AF-A0A429X5K9-F1
#
_entry.id   AF-A0A429X5K9-F1
#
_cell.length_a   1.000
_cell.length_b   1.000
_cell.length_c   1.000
_cell.angle_alpha   90.00
_cell.angle_beta   90.00
_cell.angle_gamma   90.00
#
_symmetry.space_group_name_H-M   'P 1'
#
loop_
_entity.id
_entity.type
_entity.pdbx_description
1 polymer ?
#
loop_
_entity_poly.entity_id
_entity_poly.type
_entity_poly.pdbx_seq_one_letter_code
_entity_poly.pdbx_strand_id
1 'polypeptide(L)'
;MSAIQEISRYDVLLSQFPFKKIPVNSIDYDSLKRMFDFLYEYTDIYQLAFLRGETMFQYLKYHQTMQFEIISFTQAIQDIKIFTFYLKNERAINNDLRLDFSLQNYHLWQSL
;
A
#
# COMPACT_ATOMS: atom_id res chain seq x y z
N MET A 1 -30.22 -13.36 20.12
CA MET A 1 -29.57 -13.07 18.84
C MET A 1 -28.54 -11.98 19.08
N SER A 2 -27.25 -12.32 19.17
CA SER A 2 -26.19 -11.33 19.24
C SER A 2 -26.14 -10.61 17.90
N ALA A 3 -26.35 -9.29 17.90
CA ALA A 3 -26.08 -8.47 16.73
C ALA A 3 -24.62 -8.72 16.32
N ILE A 4 -24.40 -9.25 15.12
CA ILE A 4 -23.06 -9.33 14.54
C ILE A 4 -22.61 -7.88 14.42
N GLN A 5 -21.65 -7.46 15.25
CA GLN A 5 -21.00 -6.16 15.07
C GLN A 5 -20.30 -6.22 13.71
N GLU A 6 -20.85 -5.51 12.72
CA GLU A 6 -20.17 -5.31 11.45
C GLU A 6 -18.88 -4.55 11.72
N ILE A 7 -17.75 -5.23 11.57
CA ILE A 7 -16.43 -4.61 11.66
C ILE A 7 -16.26 -3.77 10.40
N SER A 8 -15.92 -2.48 10.55
CA SER A 8 -15.77 -1.59 9.40
C SER A 8 -14.56 -2.01 8.54
N ARG A 9 -14.61 -1.74 7.22
CA ARG A 9 -13.46 -1.97 6.32
C ARG A 9 -12.20 -1.28 6.85
N TYR A 10 -12.37 -0.08 7.40
CA TYR A 10 -11.30 0.68 8.02
C TYR A 10 -10.61 -0.11 9.12
N ASP A 11 -11.37 -0.66 10.08
CA ASP A 11 -10.82 -1.42 11.21
C ASP A 11 -10.13 -2.71 10.75
N VAL A 12 -10.72 -3.42 9.80
CA VAL A 12 -10.13 -4.63 9.21
C VAL A 12 -8.79 -4.31 8.57
N LEU A 13 -8.73 -3.29 7.71
CA LEU A 13 -7.51 -2.91 7.03
C LEU A 13 -6.45 -2.39 8.02
N LEU A 14 -6.86 -1.52 8.96
CA LEU A 14 -5.96 -0.89 9.93
C LEU A 14 -5.29 -1.93 10.84
N SER A 15 -6.02 -2.97 11.25
CA SER A 15 -5.49 -4.04 12.09
C SER A 15 -4.33 -4.82 11.47
N GLN A 16 -4.21 -4.78 10.14
CA GLN A 16 -3.15 -5.44 9.38
C GLN A 16 -1.94 -4.53 9.14
N PHE A 17 -1.90 -3.33 9.74
CA PHE A 17 -0.74 -2.44 9.68
C PHE A 17 0.00 -2.41 11.03
N PRO A 18 1.33 -2.19 11.01
CA PRO A 18 2.17 -2.27 12.20
C PRO A 18 2.23 -0.95 12.98
N PHE A 19 1.23 -0.05 12.84
CA PHE A 19 1.31 1.32 13.38
C PHE A 19 1.57 1.39 14.89
N LYS A 20 1.15 0.37 15.65
CA LYS A 20 1.45 0.27 17.09
C LYS A 20 2.93 -0.02 17.43
N LYS A 21 3.69 -0.54 16.46
CA LYS A 21 5.09 -0.96 16.60
C LYS A 21 6.08 0.06 16.02
N ILE A 22 5.59 1.13 15.38
CA ILE A 22 6.43 2.09 14.66
C ILE A 22 6.26 3.47 15.29
N PRO A 23 7.34 4.24 15.51
CA PRO A 23 7.24 5.61 16.00
C PRO A 23 6.43 6.49 15.05
N VAL A 24 5.47 7.24 15.59
CA VAL A 24 4.69 8.24 14.86
C VAL A 24 5.65 9.28 14.26
N ASN A 25 5.37 9.72 13.02
CA ASN A 25 6.19 10.65 12.23
C ASN A 25 7.59 10.12 11.85
N SER A 26 7.84 8.82 11.97
CA SER A 26 8.98 8.21 11.30
C SER A 26 8.69 8.06 9.81
N ILE A 27 9.76 7.99 8.99
CA ILE A 27 9.64 7.79 7.54
C ILE A 27 8.80 6.55 7.22
N ASP A 28 8.99 5.46 7.97
CA ASP A 28 8.24 4.22 7.80
C ASP A 28 6.76 4.41 8.15
N TYR A 29 6.47 5.10 9.25
CA TYR A 29 5.10 5.40 9.65
C TYR A 29 4.37 6.21 8.58
N ASP A 30 4.98 7.29 8.10
CA ASP A 30 4.35 8.19 7.11
C ASP A 30 4.15 7.48 5.77
N SER A 31 5.12 6.66 5.37
CA SER A 31 5.04 5.85 4.15
C SER A 31 3.91 4.83 4.21
N LEU A 32 3.81 4.10 5.34
CA LEU A 32 2.74 3.13 5.55
C LEU A 32 1.37 3.80 5.72
N LYS A 33 1.32 4.99 6.31
CA LYS A 33 0.08 5.76 6.45
C LYS A 33 -0.45 6.20 5.09
N ARG A 34 0.40 6.74 4.20
CA ARG A 34 0.00 7.09 2.83
C ARG A 34 -0.50 5.89 2.04
N MET A 35 0.16 4.74 2.17
CA MET A 35 -0.28 3.50 1.52
C MET A 35 -1.62 3.01 2.09
N PHE A 36 -1.79 3.05 3.41
CA PHE A 36 -3.06 2.73 4.06
C PHE A 36 -4.20 3.61 3.56
N ASP A 37 -3.99 4.93 3.51
CA ASP A 37 -4.99 5.89 3.05
C ASP A 37 -5.37 5.61 1.60
N PHE A 38 -4.39 5.37 0.73
CA PHE A 38 -4.64 4.98 -0.65
C PHE A 38 -5.47 3.70 -0.76
N LEU A 39 -5.07 2.63 -0.05
CA LEU A 39 -5.79 1.36 -0.09
C LEU A 39 -7.22 1.52 0.43
N TYR A 40 -7.40 2.30 1.49
CA TYR A 40 -8.70 2.52 2.09
C TYR A 40 -9.61 3.37 1.19
N GLU A 41 -9.10 4.42 0.55
CA GLU A 41 -9.94 5.38 -0.19
C GLU A 41 -10.13 4.99 -1.66
N TYR A 42 -9.14 4.36 -2.29
CA TYR A 42 -9.08 4.15 -3.74
C TYR A 42 -9.12 2.68 -4.16
N THR A 43 -9.31 1.75 -3.22
CA THR A 43 -9.43 0.32 -3.52
C THR A 43 -10.54 -0.34 -2.71
N ASP A 44 -11.00 -1.49 -3.17
CA ASP A 44 -11.94 -2.35 -2.45
C ASP A 44 -11.23 -3.48 -1.68
N ILE A 45 -9.93 -3.31 -1.40
CA ILE A 45 -9.13 -4.35 -0.73
C ILE A 45 -9.38 -4.32 0.78
N TYR A 46 -9.90 -5.43 1.30
CA TYR A 46 -10.11 -5.62 2.74
C TYR A 46 -8.89 -6.25 3.42
N GLN A 47 -8.20 -7.18 2.75
CA GLN A 47 -7.05 -7.89 3.31
C GLN A 47 -5.82 -7.75 2.44
N LEU A 48 -4.70 -7.44 3.08
CA LEU A 48 -3.41 -7.24 2.41
C LEU A 48 -2.91 -8.52 1.70
N ALA A 49 -3.40 -9.69 2.12
CA ALA A 49 -3.18 -10.97 1.44
C ALA A 49 -3.70 -11.02 0.00
N PHE A 50 -4.70 -10.19 -0.34
CA PHE A 50 -5.27 -10.13 -1.69
C PHE A 50 -4.63 -9.07 -2.58
N LEU A 51 -3.62 -8.34 -2.08
CA LEU A 51 -2.89 -7.38 -2.89
C LEU A 51 -2.23 -8.07 -4.08
N ARG A 52 -2.29 -7.38 -5.22
CA ARG A 52 -1.64 -7.78 -6.47
C ARG A 52 -0.62 -6.71 -6.85
N GLY A 53 0.30 -7.07 -7.74
CA GLY A 53 1.27 -6.11 -8.28
C GLY A 53 0.59 -4.88 -8.89
N GLU A 54 -0.55 -5.09 -9.54
CA GLU A 54 -1.39 -4.03 -10.12
C GLU A 54 -1.77 -2.94 -9.11
N THR A 55 -2.03 -3.29 -7.86
CA THR A 55 -2.38 -2.30 -6.83
C THR A 55 -1.25 -1.32 -6.56
N MET A 56 0.01 -1.76 -6.64
CA MET A 56 1.14 -0.86 -6.47
C MET A 56 1.32 0.07 -7.67
N PHE A 57 0.92 -0.37 -8.87
CA PHE A 57 0.89 0.51 -10.04
C PHE A 57 -0.24 1.53 -9.95
N GLN A 58 -1.40 1.13 -9.44
CA GLN A 58 -2.49 2.05 -9.14
C GLN A 58 -2.06 3.11 -8.11
N TYR A 59 -1.23 2.76 -7.12
CA TYR A 59 -0.65 3.74 -6.19
C TYR A 59 0.21 4.80 -6.91
N LEU A 60 1.07 4.38 -7.85
CA LEU A 60 1.87 5.32 -8.63
C LEU A 60 1.00 6.20 -9.54
N LYS A 61 0.00 5.60 -10.21
CA LYS A 61 -0.95 6.33 -11.06
C LYS A 61 -1.76 7.34 -10.26
N TYR A 62 -2.19 7.01 -9.04
CA TYR A 62 -2.86 7.94 -8.15
C TYR A 62 -2.03 9.22 -7.95
N HIS A 63 -0.76 9.08 -7.57
CA HIS A 63 0.12 10.25 -7.40
C HIS A 63 0.44 10.96 -8.71
N GLN A 64 0.56 10.21 -9.81
CA GLN A 64 0.74 10.77 -11.16
C GLN A 64 -0.46 11.63 -11.60
N THR A 65 -1.70 11.23 -11.30
CA THR A 65 -2.90 12.03 -11.63
C THR A 65 -2.92 13.37 -10.90
N MET A 66 -2.19 13.46 -9.78
CA MET A 66 -1.97 14.68 -9.00
C MET A 66 -0.63 15.35 -9.35
N GLN A 67 -0.03 14.97 -10.49
CA GLN A 67 1.27 15.47 -10.97
C GLN A 67 2.41 15.38 -9.94
N PHE A 68 2.31 14.43 -9.00
CA PHE A 68 3.26 14.29 -7.88
C PHE A 68 3.39 15.55 -7.01
N GLU A 69 2.34 16.37 -6.91
CA GLU A 69 2.33 17.57 -6.06
C GLU A 69 2.27 17.23 -4.57
N ILE A 70 1.57 16.15 -4.19
CA ILE A 70 1.47 15.71 -2.79
C ILE A 70 2.78 15.08 -2.33
N ILE A 71 3.33 14.17 -3.13
CA ILE A 71 4.64 13.55 -2.93
C ILE A 71 5.36 13.38 -4.26
N SER A 72 6.68 13.48 -4.24
CA SER A 72 7.50 13.22 -5.43
C SER A 72 7.39 11.76 -5.90
N PHE A 73 7.67 11.51 -7.18
CA PHE A 73 7.78 10.15 -7.73
C PHE A 73 8.75 9.28 -6.94
N THR A 74 9.91 9.81 -6.56
CA THR A 74 10.90 9.10 -5.75
C THR A 74 10.33 8.68 -4.39
N GLN A 75 9.54 9.54 -3.75
CA GLN A 75 8.87 9.21 -2.50
C GLN A 75 7.80 8.13 -2.71
N ALA A 76 7.01 8.19 -3.78
CA ALA A 76 6.02 7.15 -4.08
C ALA A 76 6.67 5.77 -4.29
N ILE A 77 7.83 5.73 -4.96
CA ILE A 77 8.63 4.50 -5.11
C ILE A 77 9.18 4.03 -3.75
N GLN A 78 9.62 4.96 -2.89
CA GLN A 78 10.09 4.62 -1.55
C GLN A 78 8.96 4.04 -0.68
N ASP A 79 7.76 4.59 -0.76
CA ASP A 79 6.58 4.09 -0.05
C ASP A 79 6.29 2.64 -0.44
N ILE A 80 6.32 2.33 -1.75
CA ILE A 80 6.15 0.95 -2.25
C ILE A 80 7.25 0.03 -1.72
N LYS A 81 8.51 0.48 -1.70
CA LYS A 81 9.62 -0.34 -1.17
C LYS A 81 9.44 -0.65 0.32
N ILE A 82 9.10 0.35 1.14
CA ILE A 82 8.85 0.17 2.57
C ILE A 82 7.67 -0.77 2.78
N PHE A 83 6.57 -0.55 2.06
CA PHE A 83 5.37 -1.36 2.20
C PHE A 83 5.61 -2.83 1.79
N THR A 84 6.33 -3.06 0.69
CA THR A 84 6.61 -4.42 0.22
C THR A 84 7.61 -5.15 1.11
N PHE A 85 8.58 -4.43 1.68
CA PHE A 85 9.45 -4.97 2.73
C PHE A 85 8.62 -5.37 3.96
N TYR A 86 7.68 -4.53 4.38
CA TYR A 86 6.74 -4.84 5.45
C TYR A 86 5.95 -6.13 5.19
N LEU A 87 5.32 -6.25 4.01
CA LEU A 87 4.52 -7.43 3.63
C LEU A 87 5.34 -8.73 3.62
N LYS A 88 6.62 -8.66 3.22
CA LYS A 88 7.52 -9.83 3.19
C LYS A 88 8.00 -10.26 4.58
N ASN A 89 8.21 -9.30 5.48
CA ASN A 89 8.68 -9.60 6.83
C ASN A 89 7.56 -10.14 7.73
N GLU A 90 6.34 -9.66 7.54
CA GLU A 90 5.16 -10.26 8.14
C GLU A 90 4.72 -11.45 7.29
N ARG A 91 5.42 -12.59 7.45
CA ARG A 91 5.26 -13.86 6.68
C ARG A 91 3.81 -14.36 6.53
N ALA A 92 2.88 -13.84 7.34
CA ALA A 92 1.47 -14.18 7.35
C ALA A 92 0.61 -13.30 6.42
N ILE A 93 1.14 -12.23 5.84
CA ILE A 93 0.33 -11.25 5.11
C ILE A 93 0.29 -11.56 3.61
N ASN A 94 1.41 -11.43 2.88
CA ASN A 94 1.39 -11.67 1.43
C ASN A 94 2.78 -12.01 0.89
N ASN A 95 3.08 -13.31 0.79
CA ASN A 95 4.35 -13.79 0.23
C ASN A 95 4.33 -13.88 -1.31
N ASP A 96 3.15 -13.82 -1.93
CA ASP A 96 2.96 -13.99 -3.37
C ASP A 96 2.94 -12.66 -4.13
N LEU A 97 3.11 -11.52 -3.44
CA LEU A 97 3.16 -10.22 -4.08
C LEU A 97 4.41 -10.10 -4.96
N ARG A 98 4.22 -10.41 -6.25
CA ARG A 98 5.23 -10.24 -7.30
C ARG A 98 5.16 -8.84 -7.85
N LEU A 99 6.24 -8.10 -7.69
CA LEU A 99 6.41 -6.75 -8.20
C LEU A 99 7.63 -6.71 -9.10
N ASP A 100 7.40 -6.33 -10.35
CA ASP A 100 8.46 -6.08 -11.31
C ASP A 100 8.47 -4.58 -11.68
N PHE A 101 9.27 -3.83 -10.93
CA PHE A 101 9.65 -2.45 -11.23
C PHE A 101 11.00 -2.38 -11.97
N SER A 102 11.44 -3.46 -12.59
CA SER A 102 12.62 -3.36 -13.46
C SER A 102 12.30 -2.46 -14.65
N LEU A 103 13.32 -1.83 -15.22
CA LEU A 103 13.19 -1.09 -16.47
C LEU A 103 12.78 -2.00 -17.64
N GLN A 104 12.90 -3.33 -17.49
CA GLN A 104 12.45 -4.31 -18.48
C GLN A 104 10.93 -4.36 -18.59
N ASN A 105 10.21 -3.92 -17.55
CA ASN A 105 8.77 -3.72 -17.61
C ASN A 105 8.41 -2.39 -18.29
N TYR A 106 8.92 -2.18 -19.51
CA TYR A 106 8.84 -0.91 -20.25
C TYR A 106 7.40 -0.45 -20.53
N HIS A 107 6.47 -1.39 -20.78
CA HIS A 107 5.06 -1.07 -20.97
C HIS A 107 4.44 -0.41 -19.73
N LEU A 108 4.90 -0.81 -18.56
CA LEU A 108 4.48 -0.22 -17.31
C LEU A 108 4.83 1.26 -17.23
N TRP A 109 6.09 1.57 -17.51
CA TRP A 109 6.65 2.91 -17.38
C TRP A 109 6.07 3.89 -18.41
N GLN A 110 5.70 3.42 -19.61
CA GLN A 110 4.97 4.24 -20.58
C GLN A 110 3.53 4.56 -20.18
N SER A 111 2.94 3.75 -19.29
CA SER A 111 1.57 3.95 -18.82
C SER A 111 1.48 4.84 -17.57
N LEU A 112 2.64 5.27 -17.07
CA LEU A 112 2.90 6.22 -15.98
C LEU A 112 3.37 7.57 -16.55
#